data_AF-A0A1M3K1B7-F1
#
_entry.id   AF-A0A1M3K1B7-F1
#
_cell.length_a   1.000
_cell.length_b   1.000
_cell.length_c   1.000
_cell.angle_alpha   90.00
_cell.angle_beta   90.00
_cell.angle_gamma   90.00
#
_symmetry.space_group_name_H-M   'P 1'
#
loop_
_entity.id
_entity.type
_entity.pdbx_description
1 polymer ?
#
loop_
_entity_poly.entity_id
_entity_poly.type
_entity_poly.pdbx_seq_one_letter_code
_entity_poly.pdbx_strand_id
1 'polypeptide(L)'
;MKQSVSLVALRCPHCDTPITAGSSEYAWKCGQCGQGILLNKEKTLKEIMISYQQPAHEDSPGCPYWVLEVSVQFQGAHLPANRKEELTQFWQNLHKFFIPAFEMGPVERIQRSTALLRTPPIPISVESYQFRPVVLSPRDLPVYVEAVVLQMEAERQDDLKHLIFDLQLSEADLWVLPD
;
A
#
# COMPACT_ATOMS: atom_id res chain seq x y z
N MET A 1 21.86 6.41 -28.23
CA MET A 1 21.15 5.16 -28.62
C MET A 1 19.67 5.37 -28.36
N LYS A 2 18.82 5.32 -29.38
CA LYS A 2 17.35 5.39 -29.19
C LYS A 2 16.89 4.01 -28.69
N GLN A 3 16.44 3.91 -27.45
CA GLN A 3 15.78 2.71 -26.96
C GLN A 3 14.52 2.46 -27.80
N SER A 4 14.40 1.28 -28.39
CA SER A 4 13.20 0.86 -29.11
C SER A 4 12.07 0.65 -28.10
N VAL A 5 10.96 1.36 -28.30
CA VAL A 5 9.73 1.13 -27.53
C VAL A 5 9.07 -0.15 -28.08
N SER A 6 8.79 -1.11 -27.19
CA SER A 6 8.05 -2.33 -27.52
C SER A 6 6.69 -2.27 -26.84
N LEU A 7 5.63 -2.45 -27.62
CA LEU A 7 4.26 -2.60 -27.10
C LEU A 7 4.03 -4.09 -26.82
N VAL A 8 3.69 -4.40 -25.58
CA VAL A 8 3.33 -5.76 -25.17
C VAL A 8 1.84 -5.76 -24.86
N ALA A 9 1.08 -6.64 -25.53
CA ALA A 9 -0.32 -6.85 -25.21
C ALA A 9 -0.40 -7.50 -23.82
N LEU A 10 -1.00 -6.79 -22.86
CA LEU A 10 -1.21 -7.31 -21.51
C LEU A 10 -2.36 -8.32 -21.55
N ARG A 11 -2.08 -9.57 -21.16
CA ARG A 11 -3.04 -10.68 -21.15
C ARG A 11 -3.04 -11.31 -19.77
N CYS A 12 -4.21 -11.69 -19.27
CA CYS A 12 -4.34 -12.32 -17.98
C CYS A 12 -3.58 -13.65 -17.96
N PRO A 13 -2.64 -13.87 -17.01
CA PRO A 13 -1.89 -15.12 -16.93
C PRO A 13 -2.78 -16.33 -16.61
N HIS A 14 -3.97 -16.09 -16.04
CA HIS A 14 -4.92 -17.14 -15.66
C HIS A 14 -5.79 -17.64 -16.82
N CYS A 15 -6.38 -16.72 -17.59
CA CYS A 15 -7.39 -17.05 -18.61
C CYS A 15 -7.09 -16.48 -20.00
N ASP A 16 -5.91 -15.90 -20.20
CA ASP A 16 -5.41 -15.32 -21.46
C ASP A 16 -6.25 -14.16 -22.05
N THR A 17 -7.25 -13.68 -21.28
CA THR A 17 -8.09 -12.55 -21.69
C THR A 17 -7.27 -11.25 -21.72
N PRO A 18 -7.42 -10.40 -22.77
CA PRO A 18 -6.77 -9.09 -22.81
C PRO A 18 -7.13 -8.22 -21.60
N ILE A 19 -6.15 -7.51 -21.06
CA ILE A 19 -6.32 -6.60 -19.93
C ILE A 19 -6.50 -5.18 -20.48
N THR A 20 -7.61 -4.53 -20.13
CA THR A 20 -7.83 -3.11 -20.41
C THR A 20 -7.03 -2.28 -19.40
N ALA A 21 -5.78 -1.97 -19.73
CA ALA A 21 -4.88 -1.22 -18.85
C ALA A 21 -4.79 0.26 -19.21
N GLY A 22 -4.84 1.12 -18.20
CA GLY A 22 -4.41 2.50 -18.30
C GLY A 22 -2.89 2.65 -18.43
N SER A 23 -2.43 3.81 -18.87
CA SER A 23 -1.01 4.08 -19.15
C SER A 23 -0.11 4.12 -17.91
N SER A 24 -0.70 4.30 -16.73
CA SER A 24 0.01 4.44 -15.45
C SER A 24 -0.43 3.41 -14.42
N GLU A 25 -1.11 2.35 -14.86
CA GLU A 25 -1.63 1.32 -13.98
C GLU A 25 -0.60 0.22 -13.71
N TYR A 26 -0.59 -0.28 -12.49
CA TYR A 26 0.29 -1.36 -12.04
C TYR A 26 -0.47 -2.63 -11.68
N ALA A 27 -1.75 -2.55 -11.35
CA ALA A 27 -2.55 -3.73 -11.03
C ALA A 27 -3.99 -3.62 -11.53
N TRP A 28 -4.58 -4.79 -11.82
CA TRP A 28 -5.89 -4.93 -12.44
C TRP A 28 -6.66 -6.09 -11.85
N LYS A 29 -7.99 -6.02 -11.99
CA LYS A 29 -8.87 -7.19 -11.93
C LYS A 29 -9.17 -7.66 -13.35
N CYS A 30 -9.00 -8.94 -13.64
CA CYS A 30 -9.44 -9.50 -14.91
C CYS A 30 -10.96 -9.35 -15.05
N GLY A 31 -11.42 -8.75 -16.14
CA GLY A 31 -12.85 -8.60 -16.41
C GLY A 31 -13.59 -9.92 -16.67
N GLN A 32 -12.87 -10.99 -17.03
CA GLN A 32 -13.44 -12.28 -17.37
C GLN A 32 -13.44 -13.27 -16.19
N CYS A 33 -12.29 -13.51 -15.55
CA CYS A 33 -12.17 -14.49 -14.47
C CYS A 33 -12.09 -13.86 -13.06
N GLY A 34 -12.04 -12.53 -12.95
CA GLY A 34 -11.91 -11.85 -11.66
C GLY A 34 -10.53 -11.91 -11.01
N GLN A 35 -9.56 -12.63 -11.58
CA GLN A 35 -8.20 -12.75 -11.04
C GLN A 35 -7.52 -11.39 -10.93
N GLY A 36 -6.88 -11.13 -9.79
CA GLY A 36 -6.01 -9.99 -9.60
C GLY A 36 -4.67 -10.17 -10.32
N ILE A 37 -4.18 -9.11 -10.95
CA ILE A 37 -2.99 -9.13 -11.81
C ILE A 37 -2.13 -7.92 -11.44
N LEU A 38 -0.84 -8.13 -11.25
CA LEU A 38 0.17 -7.11 -10.94
C LEU A 38 1.25 -7.09 -12.02
N LEU A 39 1.60 -5.91 -12.52
CA LEU A 39 2.82 -5.67 -13.27
C LEU A 39 4.00 -5.50 -12.32
N ASN A 40 4.88 -6.49 -12.27
CA ASN A 40 5.98 -6.51 -11.31
C ASN A 40 7.21 -5.70 -11.77
N LYS A 41 8.15 -5.53 -10.83
CA LYS A 41 9.52 -6.05 -11.00
C LYS A 41 10.13 -6.03 -12.41
N GLU A 42 9.98 -7.18 -13.02
CA GLU A 42 10.62 -7.65 -14.22
C GLU A 42 9.80 -7.29 -15.47
N LYS A 43 8.77 -6.44 -15.32
CA LYS A 43 7.77 -6.11 -16.35
C LYS A 43 7.00 -7.34 -16.82
N THR A 44 6.81 -8.31 -15.92
CA THR A 44 5.97 -9.48 -16.14
C THR A 44 4.70 -9.39 -15.29
N LEU A 45 3.70 -10.17 -15.68
CA LEU A 45 2.42 -10.21 -14.98
C LEU A 45 2.45 -11.31 -13.93
N LYS A 46 2.18 -10.95 -12.67
CA LYS A 46 2.05 -11.86 -11.52
C LYS A 46 0.58 -11.87 -11.08
N GLU A 47 0.06 -13.04 -10.74
CA GLU A 47 -1.25 -13.14 -10.08
C GLU A 47 -1.16 -12.64 -8.65
N ILE A 48 -2.15 -11.86 -8.22
CA ILE A 48 -2.29 -11.36 -6.85
C ILE A 48 -3.71 -11.59 -6.34
N MET A 49 -3.85 -11.71 -5.02
CA MET A 49 -5.15 -11.67 -4.38
C MET A 49 -5.63 -10.22 -4.28
N ILE A 50 -6.93 -10.00 -4.54
CA ILE A 50 -7.58 -8.73 -4.25
C ILE A 50 -8.67 -8.98 -3.20
N SER A 51 -8.54 -8.35 -2.05
CA SER A 51 -9.55 -8.38 -0.99
C SER A 51 -10.46 -7.17 -1.12
N TYR A 52 -11.75 -7.34 -0.86
CA TYR A 52 -12.75 -6.28 -1.00
C TYR A 52 -13.45 -6.07 0.34
N GLN A 53 -13.57 -4.81 0.76
CA GLN A 53 -14.43 -4.42 1.89
C GLN A 53 -15.76 -3.87 1.43
N GLN A 54 -16.76 -3.97 2.31
CA GLN A 54 -18.12 -3.50 2.05
C GLN A 54 -18.09 -2.06 1.50
N PRO A 55 -18.65 -1.82 0.29
CA PRO A 55 -18.70 -0.48 -0.27
C PRO A 55 -19.61 0.42 0.56
N ALA A 56 -19.30 1.73 0.58
CA ALA A 56 -20.13 2.73 1.26
C ALA A 56 -21.51 2.89 0.57
N HIS A 57 -21.53 2.77 -0.76
CA HIS A 57 -22.72 2.80 -1.62
C HIS A 57 -22.55 1.83 -2.78
N GLU A 58 -23.64 1.23 -3.29
CA GLU A 58 -23.60 0.20 -4.34
C GLU A 58 -22.86 0.65 -5.61
N ASP A 59 -22.96 1.93 -5.98
CA ASP A 59 -22.39 2.47 -7.21
C ASP A 59 -21.04 3.20 -7.02
N SER A 60 -20.52 3.27 -5.80
CA SER A 60 -19.26 3.98 -5.53
C SER A 60 -18.06 3.06 -5.79
N PRO A 61 -17.11 3.45 -6.68
CA PRO A 61 -15.91 2.66 -6.89
C PRO A 61 -15.06 2.67 -5.63
N GLY A 62 -14.55 1.51 -5.24
CA GLY A 62 -13.67 1.37 -4.08
C GLY A 62 -12.30 2.00 -4.30
N CYS A 63 -11.62 2.25 -3.19
CA CYS A 63 -10.28 2.81 -3.13
C CYS A 63 -9.26 1.67 -2.92
N PRO A 64 -8.34 1.42 -3.86
CA PRO A 64 -7.31 0.39 -3.67
C PRO A 64 -6.21 0.85 -2.72
N TYR A 65 -5.75 -0.05 -1.86
CA TYR A 65 -4.65 0.12 -0.94
C TYR A 65 -3.70 -1.07 -1.05
N TRP A 66 -2.41 -0.78 -1.03
CA TRP A 66 -1.42 -1.80 -0.68
C TRP A 66 -1.44 -2.00 0.82
N VAL A 67 -1.69 -3.23 1.24
CA VAL A 67 -1.73 -3.64 2.65
C VAL A 67 -0.56 -4.57 2.89
N LEU A 68 0.26 -4.24 3.88
CA LEU A 68 1.45 -4.99 4.23
C LEU A 68 1.71 -4.90 5.74
N GLU A 69 2.35 -5.93 6.26
CA GLU A 69 2.81 -5.99 7.63
C GLU A 69 4.24 -5.45 7.70
N VAL A 70 4.49 -4.57 8.68
CA VAL A 70 5.75 -3.86 8.85
C VAL A 70 6.25 -4.00 10.28
N SER A 71 7.50 -4.43 10.42
CA SER A 71 8.24 -4.36 11.68
C SER A 71 9.22 -3.20 11.62
N VAL A 72 9.22 -2.37 12.66
CA VAL A 72 10.09 -1.19 12.79
C VAL A 72 11.07 -1.43 13.92
N GLN A 73 12.37 -1.44 13.61
CA GLN A 73 13.43 -1.70 14.58
C GLN A 73 14.28 -0.45 14.79
N PHE A 74 14.21 0.16 15.97
CA PHE A 74 15.01 1.34 16.27
C PHE A 74 16.44 1.00 16.63
N GLN A 75 17.39 1.59 15.91
CA GLN A 75 18.82 1.46 16.18
C GLN A 75 19.30 2.51 17.19
N GLY A 76 18.59 3.64 17.29
CA GLY A 76 18.88 4.69 18.26
C GLY A 76 17.88 5.83 18.20
N ALA A 77 17.53 6.37 19.38
CA ALA A 77 16.72 7.56 19.53
C ALA A 77 17.29 8.42 20.66
N HIS A 78 17.45 9.72 20.43
CA HIS A 78 17.81 10.68 21.47
C HIS A 78 16.54 11.17 22.19
N LEU A 79 16.05 10.35 23.13
CA LEU A 79 14.85 10.63 23.91
C LEU A 79 15.09 10.43 25.42
N PRO A 80 14.35 11.13 26.29
CA PRO A 80 14.23 10.78 27.70
C PRO A 80 13.78 9.32 27.89
N ALA A 81 14.24 8.67 28.97
CA ALA A 81 14.05 7.22 29.17
C ALA A 81 12.58 6.76 29.09
N ASN A 82 11.65 7.51 29.68
CA ASN A 82 10.21 7.22 29.64
C ASN A 82 9.63 7.26 28.22
N ARG A 83 10.05 8.23 27.39
CA ARG A 83 9.57 8.32 25.99
C ARG A 83 10.19 7.25 25.10
N LYS A 84 11.43 6.84 25.39
CA LYS A 84 12.07 5.71 24.71
C LYS A 84 11.30 4.41 24.93
N GLU A 85 10.78 4.17 26.13
CA GLU A 85 9.95 3.00 26.44
C GLU A 85 8.62 3.03 25.66
N GLU A 86 7.90 4.16 25.63
CA GLU A 86 6.64 4.28 24.88
C GLU A 86 6.80 4.08 23.37
N LEU A 87 7.86 4.66 22.80
CA LEU A 87 8.20 4.49 21.39
C LEU A 87 8.50 3.02 21.09
N THR A 88 9.31 2.38 21.94
CA THR A 88 9.65 0.97 21.77
C THR A 88 8.40 0.10 21.92
N GLN A 89 7.54 0.35 22.91
CA GLN A 89 6.31 -0.43 23.14
C GLN A 89 5.33 -0.36 21.97
N PHE A 90 5.17 0.81 21.35
CA PHE A 90 4.28 0.96 20.21
C PHE A 90 4.78 0.13 19.02
N TRP A 91 6.05 0.29 18.65
CA TRP A 91 6.63 -0.32 17.45
C TRP A 91 7.17 -1.75 17.64
N GLN A 92 7.16 -2.27 18.88
CA GLN A 92 7.52 -3.65 19.20
C GLN A 92 6.66 -4.68 18.45
N ASN A 93 5.42 -4.31 18.13
CA ASN A 93 4.50 -5.18 17.42
C ASN A 93 4.57 -4.97 15.90
N LEU A 94 4.17 -6.00 15.18
CA LEU A 94 3.96 -5.93 13.74
C LEU A 94 2.73 -5.07 13.45
N HIS A 95 2.88 -4.09 12.57
CA HIS A 95 1.81 -3.16 12.22
C HIS A 95 1.35 -3.36 10.79
N LYS A 96 0.04 -3.28 10.56
CA LYS A 96 -0.51 -3.25 9.21
C LYS A 96 -0.53 -1.83 8.68
N PHE A 97 0.16 -1.63 7.58
CA PHE A 97 0.17 -0.37 6.85
C PHE A 97 -0.83 -0.45 5.70
N PHE A 98 -1.53 0.66 5.47
CA PHE A 98 -2.48 0.83 4.37
C PHE A 98 -2.00 1.99 3.52
N ILE A 99 -1.41 1.72 2.36
CA ILE A 99 -0.87 2.75 1.46
C ILE A 99 -1.82 2.94 0.28
N PRO A 100 -2.49 4.12 0.15
CA PRO A 100 -3.35 4.41 -1.00
C PRO A 100 -2.63 4.17 -2.32
N ALA A 101 -3.23 3.33 -3.16
CA ALA A 101 -2.66 2.92 -4.42
C ALA A 101 -3.30 3.60 -5.64
N PHE A 102 -4.24 4.52 -5.44
CA PHE A 102 -4.91 5.32 -6.46
C PHE A 102 -4.33 6.74 -6.55
N GLU A 103 -4.83 7.50 -7.53
CA GLU A 103 -4.41 8.88 -7.80
C GLU A 103 -4.62 9.77 -6.57
N MET A 104 -3.53 10.34 -6.06
CA MET A 104 -3.49 11.14 -4.83
C MET A 104 -2.14 11.84 -4.70
N GLY A 105 -2.12 13.02 -4.08
CA GLY A 105 -0.87 13.75 -3.79
C GLY A 105 0.00 13.03 -2.75
N PRO A 106 1.35 13.10 -2.83
CA PRO A 106 2.23 12.38 -1.90
C PRO A 106 1.99 12.69 -0.41
N VAL A 107 1.73 13.96 -0.07
CA VAL A 107 1.45 14.39 1.31
C VAL A 107 0.13 13.83 1.81
N GLU A 108 -0.92 13.92 0.99
CA GLU A 108 -2.24 13.38 1.30
C GLU A 108 -2.17 11.85 1.50
N ARG A 109 -1.36 11.17 0.69
CA ARG A 109 -1.13 9.71 0.82
C ARG A 109 -0.53 9.36 2.17
N ILE A 110 0.50 10.08 2.61
CA ILE A 110 1.12 9.87 3.92
C ILE A 110 0.10 10.12 5.03
N GLN A 111 -0.64 11.25 4.97
CA GLN A 111 -1.66 11.59 5.98
C GLN A 111 -2.75 10.52 6.09
N ARG A 112 -3.27 10.04 4.96
CA ARG A 112 -4.32 9.00 4.94
C ARG A 112 -3.78 7.67 5.47
N SER A 113 -2.56 7.29 5.12
CA SER A 113 -1.89 6.10 5.66
C SER A 113 -1.64 6.20 7.18
N THR A 114 -1.19 7.36 7.67
CA THR A 114 -1.01 7.61 9.10
C THR A 114 -2.32 7.50 9.86
N ALA A 115 -3.42 8.03 9.32
CA ALA A 115 -4.75 7.89 9.92
C ALA A 115 -5.20 6.41 9.99
N LEU A 116 -5.00 5.64 8.92
CA LEU A 116 -5.35 4.21 8.88
C LEU A 116 -4.46 3.35 9.78
N LEU A 117 -3.21 3.73 10.00
CA LEU A 117 -2.35 3.06 10.97
C LEU A 117 -2.87 3.23 12.41
N ARG A 118 -3.42 4.40 12.73
CA ARG A 118 -4.02 4.68 14.06
C ARG A 118 -5.35 4.00 14.26
N THR A 119 -6.15 3.92 13.20
CA THR A 119 -7.49 3.35 13.23
C THR A 119 -7.65 2.40 12.05
N PRO A 120 -7.05 1.20 12.13
CA PRO A 120 -7.09 0.25 11.03
C PRO A 120 -8.53 -0.23 10.80
N PRO A 121 -8.94 -0.39 9.53
CA PRO A 121 -10.26 -0.87 9.20
C PRO A 121 -10.45 -2.32 9.67
N ILE A 122 -11.67 -2.65 10.10
CA ILE A 122 -12.04 -4.01 10.49
C ILE A 122 -12.16 -4.87 9.22
N PRO A 123 -11.56 -6.07 9.18
CA PRO A 123 -11.66 -6.95 8.02
C PRO A 123 -13.09 -7.48 7.86
N ILE A 124 -13.81 -6.97 6.85
CA ILE A 124 -15.10 -7.49 6.39
C ILE A 124 -14.94 -7.78 4.91
N SER A 125 -14.96 -9.05 4.50
CA SER A 125 -14.80 -9.42 3.09
C SER A 125 -16.14 -9.47 2.39
N VAL A 126 -16.22 -8.91 1.19
CA VAL A 126 -17.40 -8.96 0.32
C VAL A 126 -17.03 -9.46 -1.09
N GLU A 127 -18.03 -9.59 -1.96
CA GLU A 127 -17.81 -9.88 -3.38
C GLU A 127 -17.08 -8.75 -4.09
N SER A 128 -16.45 -9.08 -5.22
CA SER A 128 -15.67 -8.09 -5.98
C SER A 128 -16.58 -7.01 -6.58
N TYR A 129 -16.15 -5.75 -6.51
CA TYR A 129 -16.80 -4.63 -7.19
C TYR A 129 -15.77 -3.81 -7.99
N GLN A 130 -16.19 -2.70 -8.58
CA GLN A 130 -15.30 -1.79 -9.31
C GLN A 130 -14.46 -0.97 -8.32
N PHE A 131 -13.21 -0.69 -8.67
CA PHE A 131 -12.32 0.14 -7.88
C PHE A 131 -11.53 1.10 -8.77
N ARG A 132 -11.03 2.17 -8.16
CA ARG A 132 -10.21 3.17 -8.86
C ARG A 132 -8.92 2.54 -9.39
N PRO A 133 -8.33 3.06 -10.47
CA PRO A 133 -7.07 2.55 -11.01
C PRO A 133 -5.94 2.47 -9.97
N VAL A 134 -5.14 1.41 -10.03
CA VAL A 134 -3.96 1.22 -9.17
C VAL A 134 -2.75 1.84 -9.84
N VAL A 135 -2.37 3.05 -9.42
CA VAL A 135 -1.30 3.86 -10.01
C VAL A 135 -0.01 3.88 -9.18
N LEU A 136 -0.01 3.30 -7.98
CA LEU A 136 1.20 3.15 -7.16
C LEU A 136 1.78 1.75 -7.32
N SER A 137 3.08 1.64 -7.62
CA SER A 137 3.76 0.36 -7.67
C SER A 137 4.14 -0.14 -6.27
N PRO A 138 4.05 -1.45 -5.98
CA PRO A 138 4.57 -2.03 -4.74
C PRO A 138 6.06 -1.75 -4.48
N ARG A 139 6.83 -1.39 -5.51
CA ARG A 139 8.26 -1.05 -5.36
C ARG A 139 8.49 0.21 -4.56
N ASP A 140 7.52 1.12 -4.56
CA ASP A 140 7.63 2.43 -3.96
C ASP A 140 7.13 2.44 -2.51
N LEU A 141 6.53 1.34 -2.05
CA LEU A 141 6.01 1.19 -0.69
C LEU A 141 7.03 1.47 0.41
N PRO A 142 8.31 1.05 0.31
CA PRO A 142 9.29 1.34 1.36
C PRO A 142 9.40 2.84 1.67
N VAL A 143 9.36 3.70 0.64
CA VAL A 143 9.46 5.16 0.79
C VAL A 143 8.24 5.72 1.53
N TYR A 144 7.04 5.23 1.21
CA TYR A 144 5.82 5.67 1.88
C TYR A 144 5.72 5.14 3.31
N VAL A 145 6.13 3.89 3.56
CA VAL A 145 6.17 3.32 4.91
C VAL A 145 7.14 4.10 5.79
N GLU A 146 8.34 4.41 5.30
CA GLU A 146 9.32 5.25 6.01
C GLU A 146 8.72 6.63 6.33
N ALA A 147 8.11 7.29 5.36
CA ALA A 147 7.49 8.59 5.56
C ALA A 147 6.33 8.56 6.58
N VAL A 148 5.53 7.49 6.60
CA VAL A 148 4.45 7.31 7.59
C VAL A 148 5.00 7.11 9.00
N VAL A 149 6.08 6.32 9.16
CA VAL A 149 6.76 6.16 10.46
C VAL A 149 7.30 7.51 10.93
N LEU A 150 7.99 8.25 10.06
CA LEU A 150 8.51 9.57 10.39
C LEU A 150 7.39 10.56 10.75
N GLN A 151 6.28 10.57 10.02
CA GLN A 151 5.12 11.42 10.31
C GLN A 151 4.49 11.07 11.66
N MET A 152 4.33 9.78 11.96
CA MET A 152 3.81 9.31 13.25
C MET A 152 4.66 9.80 14.42
N GLU A 153 5.99 9.67 14.31
CA GLU A 153 6.90 10.08 15.37
C GLU A 153 7.01 11.60 15.49
N ALA A 154 7.04 12.34 14.37
CA ALA A 154 7.04 13.80 14.39
C ALA A 154 5.81 14.40 15.09
N GLU A 155 4.65 13.73 15.01
CA GLU A 155 3.41 14.17 15.66
C GLU A 155 3.38 13.92 17.18
N ARG A 156 4.31 13.13 17.75
CA ARG A 156 4.32 12.81 19.20
C ARG A 156 4.76 13.99 20.08
N GLN A 157 5.14 15.13 19.49
CA GLN A 157 5.61 16.33 20.21
C GLN A 157 6.65 15.99 21.27
N ASP A 158 7.58 15.10 20.93
CA ASP A 158 8.79 14.84 21.68
C ASP A 158 9.94 15.68 21.15
N ASP A 159 10.92 15.97 22.02
CA ASP A 159 12.17 16.65 21.65
C ASP A 159 13.08 15.73 20.82
N LEU A 160 12.50 14.92 19.93
CA LEU A 160 13.18 13.93 19.11
C LEU A 160 14.09 14.64 18.10
N LYS A 161 15.39 14.60 18.36
CA LYS A 161 16.38 15.25 17.47
C LYS A 161 16.79 14.36 16.30
N HIS A 162 16.86 13.05 16.53
CA HIS A 162 17.33 12.06 15.57
C HIS A 162 16.59 10.74 15.79
N LEU A 163 16.18 10.13 14.69
CA LEU A 163 15.54 8.82 14.65
C LEU A 163 16.24 7.96 13.60
N ILE A 164 16.75 6.80 14.02
CA ILE A 164 17.35 5.81 13.12
C ILE A 164 16.62 4.50 13.34
N PHE A 165 16.06 3.94 12.28
CA PHE A 165 15.32 2.68 12.32
C PHE A 165 15.51 1.90 11.02
N ASP A 166 15.32 0.59 11.14
CA ASP A 166 15.21 -0.32 10.02
C ASP A 166 13.76 -0.78 9.84
N LEU A 167 13.40 -1.08 8.59
CA LEU A 167 12.09 -1.56 8.22
C LEU A 167 12.19 -2.98 7.65
N GLN A 168 11.33 -3.87 8.13
CA GLN A 168 11.08 -5.17 7.51
C GLN A 168 9.63 -5.22 7.04
N LEU A 169 9.43 -5.42 5.74
CA LEU A 169 8.12 -5.39 5.07
C LEU A 169 7.76 -6.81 4.60
N SER A 170 6.51 -7.21 4.80
CA SER A 170 5.94 -8.40 4.15
C SER A 170 5.72 -8.18 2.65
N GLU A 171 5.28 -9.23 1.94
CA GLU A 171 4.62 -9.00 0.64
C GLU A 171 3.36 -8.15 0.83
N ALA A 172 3.05 -7.33 -0.17
CA ALA A 172 1.89 -6.46 -0.14
C ALA A 172 0.69 -7.13 -0.84
N ASP A 173 -0.44 -7.12 -0.17
CA ASP A 173 -1.74 -7.50 -0.72
C ASP A 173 -2.47 -6.26 -1.24
N LEU A 174 -3.33 -6.44 -2.25
CA LEU A 174 -4.19 -5.36 -2.73
C LEU A 174 -5.56 -5.46 -2.06
N TRP A 175 -5.92 -4.45 -1.28
CA TRP A 175 -7.24 -4.36 -0.66
C TRP A 175 -8.02 -3.20 -1.25
N VAL A 176 -9.31 -3.40 -1.46
CA VAL A 176 -10.24 -2.36 -1.93
C VAL A 176 -11.12 -1.96 -0.75
N LEU A 177 -10.93 -0.73 -0.28
CA LEU A 177 -11.68 -0.16 0.85
C LEU A 177 -12.74 0.82 0.33
N PRO A 178 -13.84 1.06 1.08
CA PRO A 178 -14.71 2.21 0.81
C PRO A 178 -13.93 3.53 0.98
N ASP A 179 -14.36 4.58 0.26
CA ASP A 179 -13.76 5.93 0.41
C ASP A 179 -14.13 6.55 1.78
#